data_AF-A0AAU3ETJ9-F1
#
_entry.id   AF-A0AAU3ETJ9-F1
#
_cell.length_a   1.000
_cell.length_b   1.000
_cell.length_c   1.000
_cell.angle_alpha   90.00
_cell.angle_beta   90.00
_cell.angle_gamma   90.00
#
_symmetry.space_group_name_H-M   'P 1'
#
loop_
_entity.id
_entity.type
_entity.pdbx_description
1 polymer ?
#
loop_
_entity_poly.entity_id
_entity_poly.type
_entity_poly.pdbx_seq_one_letter_code
_entity_poly.pdbx_strand_id
1 'polypeptide(L)'
;MLGDLLGEELGETTAMRVLPSDNGQPAMEVSFQAVGTLLNAAVRDIGTYESFVRPDGALVGDGQGIIMTNEGETVTWHGQGVGHFTDTGGVNWRGAIYYETAAAKFADLVGAVGVFEFDTTEEGKVAGKVFEWK
;
A
#
# COMPACT_ATOMS: atom_id res chain seq x y z
N MET A 1 -16.83 -5.68 -9.81
CA MET A 1 -16.10 -5.69 -11.10
C MET A 1 -14.90 -4.77 -10.94
N LEU A 2 -13.74 -5.11 -11.51
CA LEU A 2 -12.60 -4.18 -11.50
C LEU A 2 -12.87 -3.02 -12.47
N GLY A 3 -12.65 -1.79 -12.02
CA GLY A 3 -12.80 -0.57 -12.79
C GLY A 3 -11.47 -0.06 -13.37
N ASP A 4 -11.35 1.26 -13.48
CA ASP A 4 -10.20 1.92 -14.07
C ASP A 4 -8.96 1.84 -13.17
N LEU A 5 -7.77 1.93 -13.77
CA LEU A 5 -6.52 2.11 -13.03
C LEU A 5 -6.52 3.50 -12.39
N LEU A 6 -6.51 3.54 -11.06
CA LEU A 6 -6.44 4.77 -10.28
C LEU A 6 -5.00 5.27 -10.17
N GLY A 7 -4.05 4.36 -9.98
CA GLY A 7 -2.65 4.74 -9.82
C GLY A 7 -1.69 3.56 -9.90
N GLU A 8 -0.42 3.88 -10.12
CA GLU A 8 0.68 2.93 -10.10
C GLU A 8 1.95 3.60 -9.59
N GLU A 9 2.80 2.84 -8.90
CA GLU A 9 3.99 3.36 -8.27
C GLU A 9 5.12 2.35 -8.17
N LEU A 10 6.34 2.89 -8.08
CA LEU A 10 7.56 2.14 -7.80
C LEU A 10 8.25 2.77 -6.59
N GLY A 11 8.74 1.93 -5.70
CA GLY A 11 9.29 2.39 -4.44
C GLY A 11 10.30 1.45 -3.83
N GLU A 12 10.62 1.74 -2.57
CA GLU A 12 11.48 0.91 -1.76
C GLU A 12 11.14 1.04 -0.27
N THR A 13 11.38 -0.04 0.45
CA THR A 13 11.35 -0.07 1.91
C THR A 13 12.42 0.85 2.48
N THR A 14 12.04 1.65 3.47
CA THR A 14 12.93 2.59 4.16
C THR A 14 13.24 2.15 5.59
N ALA A 15 12.35 1.37 6.22
CA ALA A 15 12.57 0.82 7.56
C ALA A 15 11.78 -0.48 7.76
N MET A 16 12.31 -1.33 8.64
CA MET A 16 11.62 -2.51 9.15
C MET A 16 11.82 -2.59 10.66
N ARG A 17 10.76 -2.92 11.40
CA ARG A 17 10.78 -3.07 12.85
C ARG A 17 10.01 -4.31 13.27
N VAL A 18 10.65 -5.17 14.05
CA VAL A 18 9.98 -6.32 14.66
C VAL A 18 9.01 -5.82 15.75
N LEU A 19 7.77 -6.30 15.71
CA LEU A 19 6.74 -6.00 16.70
C LEU A 19 6.60 -7.16 17.70
N PRO A 20 5.93 -6.96 18.85
CA PRO A 20 5.56 -8.07 19.72
C PRO A 20 4.77 -9.13 18.96
N SER A 21 5.09 -10.40 19.18
CA SER A 21 4.41 -11.51 18.52
C SER A 21 2.92 -11.54 18.87
N ASP A 22 2.05 -11.78 17.90
CA ASP A 22 0.63 -12.03 18.14
C ASP A 22 0.40 -13.54 18.31
N ASN A 23 0.05 -13.98 19.52
CA ASN A 23 -0.14 -15.40 19.84
C ASN A 23 1.03 -16.31 19.42
N GLY A 24 2.27 -15.79 19.52
CA GLY A 24 3.49 -16.49 19.14
C GLY A 24 3.81 -16.45 17.64
N GLN A 25 3.01 -15.77 16.82
CA GLN A 25 3.27 -15.56 15.40
C GLN A 25 4.13 -14.31 15.17
N PRO A 26 5.02 -14.32 14.15
CA PRO A 26 5.79 -13.15 13.77
C PRO A 26 4.91 -11.94 13.42
N ALA A 27 5.37 -10.77 13.84
CA ALA A 27 4.76 -9.48 13.56
C ALA A 27 5.84 -8.47 13.19
N MET A 28 5.57 -7.64 12.17
CA MET A 28 6.53 -6.67 11.66
C MET A 28 5.83 -5.40 11.18
N GLU A 29 6.44 -4.25 11.46
CA GLU A 29 6.13 -2.96 10.87
C GLU A 29 7.13 -2.66 9.75
N VAL A 30 6.65 -2.14 8.63
CA VAL A 30 7.45 -1.76 7.47
C VAL A 30 7.04 -0.37 7.01
N SER A 31 8.03 0.51 6.80
CA SER A 31 7.84 1.81 6.15
C SER A 31 8.46 1.82 4.77
N PHE A 32 7.86 2.56 3.84
CA PHE A 32 8.36 2.68 2.46
C PHE A 32 8.21 4.11 1.94
N GLN A 33 8.88 4.37 0.82
CA GLN A 33 8.63 5.55 -0.01
C GLN A 33 8.48 5.10 -1.46
N ALA A 34 7.62 5.77 -2.21
CA ALA A 34 7.39 5.48 -3.61
C ALA A 34 7.18 6.76 -4.43
N VAL A 35 7.34 6.63 -5.74
CA VAL A 35 6.96 7.65 -6.73
C VAL A 35 6.12 6.99 -7.80
N GLY A 36 5.14 7.72 -8.31
CA GLY A 36 4.17 7.15 -9.23
C GLY A 36 3.18 8.15 -9.79
N THR A 37 2.06 7.62 -10.22
CA THR A 37 0.92 8.42 -10.67
C THR A 37 -0.35 8.03 -9.94
N LEU A 38 -1.21 9.00 -9.67
CA LEU A 38 -2.56 8.82 -9.09
C LEU A 38 -3.51 9.76 -9.83
N LEU A 39 -4.59 9.23 -10.40
CA LEU A 39 -5.49 9.96 -11.32
C LEU A 39 -4.73 10.77 -12.38
N ASN A 40 -3.69 10.17 -12.96
CA ASN A 40 -2.77 10.77 -13.94
C ASN A 40 -1.90 11.95 -13.43
N ALA A 41 -1.91 12.24 -12.12
CA ALA A 41 -1.02 13.22 -11.50
C ALA A 41 0.24 12.54 -10.97
N ALA A 42 1.42 13.13 -11.19
CA ALA A 42 2.65 12.64 -10.59
C ALA A 42 2.65 12.87 -9.08
N VAL A 43 3.02 11.84 -8.31
CA VAL A 43 2.95 11.86 -6.84
C VAL A 43 4.16 11.18 -6.19
N ARG A 44 4.39 11.53 -4.93
CA ARG A 44 5.26 10.83 -3.99
C ARG A 44 4.40 10.25 -2.88
N ASP A 45 4.59 8.97 -2.58
CA ASP A 45 3.94 8.29 -1.46
C ASP A 45 4.95 7.95 -0.36
N ILE A 46 4.48 8.02 0.88
CA ILE A 46 5.18 7.55 2.07
C ILE A 46 4.14 6.82 2.93
N GLY A 47 4.38 5.53 3.16
CA GLY A 47 3.47 4.68 3.90
C GLY A 47 4.16 3.89 5.00
N THR A 48 3.35 3.39 5.94
CA THR A 48 3.75 2.41 6.95
C THR A 48 2.62 1.41 7.14
N TYR A 49 2.96 0.13 7.19
CA TYR A 49 2.02 -0.93 7.51
C TYR A 49 2.57 -1.86 8.58
N GLU A 50 1.68 -2.42 9.37
CA GLU A 50 1.96 -3.54 10.27
C GLU A 50 1.43 -4.82 9.64
N SER A 51 2.13 -5.92 9.85
CA SER A 51 1.73 -7.23 9.35
C SER A 51 1.95 -8.33 10.36
N PHE A 52 1.05 -9.32 10.34
CA PHE A 52 1.09 -10.50 11.20
C PHE A 52 0.97 -11.76 10.36
N VAL A 53 1.77 -12.78 10.69
CA VAL A 53 1.72 -14.08 10.03
C VAL A 53 0.57 -14.91 10.61
N ARG A 54 -0.28 -15.45 9.75
CA ARG A 54 -1.36 -16.35 10.09
C ARG A 54 -0.85 -17.80 10.20
N PRO A 55 -1.59 -18.70 10.88
CA PRO A 55 -1.24 -20.11 10.97
C PRO A 55 -1.13 -20.84 9.63
N ASP A 56 -1.79 -20.33 8.57
CA ASP A 56 -1.71 -20.86 7.21
C ASP A 56 -0.49 -20.33 6.41
N GLY A 57 0.34 -19.48 7.03
CA GLY A 57 1.52 -18.88 6.43
C GLY A 57 1.27 -17.60 5.64
N ALA A 58 0.00 -17.18 5.47
CA ALA A 58 -0.32 -15.90 4.85
C ALA A 58 -0.05 -14.75 5.82
N LEU A 59 0.11 -13.53 5.30
CA LEU A 59 0.18 -12.31 6.10
C LEU A 59 -1.16 -11.58 6.08
N VAL A 60 -1.48 -10.88 7.15
CA VAL A 60 -2.50 -9.81 7.15
C VAL A 60 -1.80 -8.51 7.43
N GLY A 61 -2.06 -7.51 6.59
CA GLY A 61 -1.50 -6.17 6.70
C GLY A 61 -2.59 -5.14 6.95
N ASP A 62 -2.27 -4.15 7.77
CA ASP A 62 -3.02 -2.92 7.99
C ASP A 62 -2.04 -1.76 7.90
N GLY A 63 -2.34 -0.77 7.06
CA GLY A 63 -1.39 0.28 6.73
C GLY A 63 -2.04 1.61 6.43
N GLN A 64 -1.22 2.64 6.46
CA GLN A 64 -1.60 4.03 6.25
C GLN A 64 -0.46 4.81 5.62
N GLY A 65 -0.80 5.92 4.97
CA GLY A 65 0.21 6.78 4.37
C GLY A 65 -0.31 8.09 3.86
N ILE A 66 0.61 8.84 3.26
CA ILE A 66 0.38 10.18 2.74
C ILE A 66 1.00 10.29 1.35
N ILE A 67 0.17 10.68 0.40
CA ILE A 67 0.55 10.97 -0.98
C ILE A 67 0.58 12.49 -1.16
N MET A 68 1.66 12.99 -1.76
CA MET A 68 1.86 14.42 -2.03
C MET A 68 2.20 14.65 -3.50
N THR A 69 1.72 15.76 -4.05
CA THR A 69 2.14 16.27 -5.37
C THR A 69 3.23 17.33 -5.22
N ASN A 70 3.89 17.68 -6.32
CA ASN A 70 4.82 18.83 -6.35
C ASN A 70 4.10 20.19 -6.21
N GLU A 71 2.78 20.21 -6.40
CA GLU A 71 1.91 21.39 -6.30
C GLU A 71 1.39 21.59 -4.86
N GLY A 72 1.68 20.66 -3.95
CA GLY A 72 1.36 20.75 -2.52
C GLY A 72 0.01 20.15 -2.14
N GLU A 73 -0.69 19.46 -3.05
CA GLU A 73 -1.86 18.68 -2.68
C GLU A 73 -1.46 17.47 -1.83
N THR A 74 -2.36 17.06 -0.94
CA THR A 74 -2.16 15.94 -0.02
C THR A 74 -3.37 15.01 -0.05
N VAL A 75 -3.11 13.70 -0.08
CA VAL A 75 -4.11 12.65 0.07
C VAL A 75 -3.62 11.71 1.18
N THR A 76 -4.46 11.45 2.18
CA THR A 76 -4.22 10.39 3.16
C THR A 76 -4.86 9.11 2.67
N TRP A 77 -4.27 7.98 3.01
CA TRP A 77 -4.87 6.69 2.73
C TRP A 77 -4.73 5.74 3.91
N HIS A 78 -5.66 4.80 3.98
CA HIS A 78 -5.54 3.59 4.78
C HIS A 78 -5.89 2.39 3.93
N GLY A 79 -5.24 1.26 4.19
CA GLY A 79 -5.40 0.05 3.43
C GLY A 79 -5.23 -1.19 4.28
N GLN A 80 -5.91 -2.26 3.86
CA GLN A 80 -5.79 -3.58 4.47
C GLN A 80 -5.63 -4.63 3.36
N GLY A 81 -4.80 -5.64 3.63
CA GLY A 81 -4.51 -6.66 2.64
C GLY A 81 -4.09 -8.00 3.21
N VAL A 82 -4.08 -8.99 2.32
CA VAL A 82 -3.50 -10.31 2.56
C VAL A 82 -2.23 -10.44 1.72
N GLY A 83 -1.14 -10.85 2.36
CA GLY A 83 0.16 -11.05 1.75
C GLY A 83 0.50 -12.54 1.64
N HIS A 84 1.23 -12.91 0.60
CA HIS A 84 1.84 -14.22 0.47
C HIS A 84 3.33 -14.07 0.17
N PHE A 85 4.17 -14.77 0.93
CA PHE A 85 5.60 -14.82 0.63
C PHE A 85 5.85 -15.41 -0.76
N THR A 86 6.81 -14.85 -1.48
CA THR A 86 7.32 -15.43 -2.72
C THR A 86 8.48 -16.39 -2.41
N ASP A 87 8.76 -17.29 -3.34
CA ASP A 87 9.91 -18.22 -3.23
C ASP A 87 11.26 -17.48 -3.18
N THR A 88 11.28 -16.20 -3.57
CA THR A 88 12.46 -15.34 -3.61
C THR A 88 12.53 -14.40 -2.40
N GLY A 89 11.74 -14.60 -1.34
CA GLY A 89 11.81 -13.77 -0.12
C GLY A 89 11.07 -12.43 -0.19
N GLY A 90 10.29 -12.19 -1.24
CA GLY A 90 9.38 -11.05 -1.37
C GLY A 90 7.98 -11.34 -0.81
N VAL A 91 7.05 -10.40 -1.00
CA VAL A 91 5.63 -10.57 -0.63
C VAL A 91 4.71 -10.02 -1.72
N ASN A 92 3.72 -10.81 -2.12
CA ASN A 92 2.64 -10.39 -3.00
C ASN A 92 1.41 -10.03 -2.14
N TRP A 93 1.06 -8.75 -2.11
CA TRP A 93 -0.06 -8.20 -1.36
C TRP A 93 -1.27 -7.94 -2.25
N ARG A 94 -2.44 -8.33 -1.78
CA ARG A 94 -3.74 -8.02 -2.40
C ARG A 94 -4.71 -7.52 -1.34
N GLY A 95 -5.39 -6.41 -1.62
CA GLY A 95 -6.21 -5.76 -0.60
C GLY A 95 -7.04 -4.60 -1.13
N ALA A 96 -7.56 -3.82 -0.19
CA ALA A 96 -8.34 -2.62 -0.45
C ALA A 96 -7.69 -1.41 0.21
N ILE A 97 -7.85 -0.25 -0.43
CA ILE A 97 -7.31 1.03 0.00
C ILE A 97 -8.38 2.10 -0.18
N TYR A 98 -8.44 3.03 0.76
CA TYR A 98 -9.38 4.14 0.76
C TYR A 98 -8.64 5.43 1.07
N TYR A 99 -9.21 6.53 0.59
CA TYR A 99 -8.53 7.82 0.52
C TYR A 99 -9.35 8.91 1.19
N GLU A 100 -8.69 9.82 1.90
CA GLU A 100 -9.24 11.11 2.29
C GLU A 100 -8.42 12.27 1.73
N THR A 101 -9.10 13.29 1.21
CA THR A 101 -8.46 14.50 0.71
C THR A 101 -9.46 15.64 0.63
N ALA A 102 -8.95 16.87 0.75
CA ALA A 102 -9.69 18.10 0.45
C ALA A 102 -9.30 18.68 -0.92
N ALA A 103 -8.35 18.06 -1.64
CA ALA A 103 -7.87 18.55 -2.92
C ALA A 103 -8.86 18.21 -4.03
N ALA A 104 -9.40 19.23 -4.70
CA ALA A 104 -10.37 19.07 -5.78
C ALA A 104 -9.85 18.19 -6.94
N LYS A 105 -8.53 18.20 -7.19
CA LYS A 105 -7.84 17.37 -8.18
C LYS A 105 -8.03 15.86 -7.96
N PHE A 106 -8.28 15.46 -6.72
CA PHE A 106 -8.43 14.07 -6.30
C PHE A 106 -9.84 13.77 -5.76
N ALA A 107 -10.84 14.60 -6.10
CA ALA A 107 -12.21 14.44 -5.61
C ALA A 107 -12.82 13.08 -6.00
N ASP A 108 -12.43 12.50 -7.13
CA ASP A 108 -12.91 11.18 -7.59
C ASP A 108 -12.46 10.02 -6.70
N LEU A 109 -11.42 10.20 -5.86
CA LEU A 109 -11.03 9.21 -4.85
C LEU A 109 -11.97 9.21 -3.65
N VAL A 110 -12.64 10.33 -3.37
CA VAL A 110 -13.49 10.48 -2.19
C VAL A 110 -14.77 9.65 -2.39
N GLY A 111 -14.89 8.59 -1.60
CA GLY A 111 -16.02 7.66 -1.68
C GLY A 111 -15.82 6.51 -2.68
N ALA A 112 -14.72 6.51 -3.43
CA ALA A 112 -14.28 5.34 -4.18
C ALA A 112 -13.56 4.35 -3.27
N VAL A 113 -13.64 3.06 -3.59
CA VAL A 113 -12.81 2.02 -2.97
C VAL A 113 -11.77 1.58 -4.00
N GLY A 114 -10.50 1.68 -3.64
CA GLY A 114 -9.42 1.10 -4.41
C GLY A 114 -9.22 -0.37 -4.01
N VAL A 115 -8.92 -1.24 -4.98
CA VAL A 115 -8.30 -2.54 -4.73
C VAL A 115 -6.92 -2.55 -5.35
N PHE A 116 -5.97 -3.18 -4.66
CA PHE A 116 -4.57 -3.05 -5.01
C PHE A 116 -3.87 -4.38 -5.24
N GLU A 117 -2.81 -4.28 -6.02
CA GLU A 117 -1.75 -5.26 -6.15
C GLU A 117 -0.43 -4.58 -5.78
N PHE A 118 0.22 -5.04 -4.72
CA PHE A 118 1.52 -4.53 -4.28
C PHE A 118 2.47 -5.69 -4.13
N ASP A 119 3.59 -5.66 -4.85
CA ASP A 119 4.58 -6.72 -4.81
C ASP A 119 5.90 -6.15 -4.26
N THR A 120 6.51 -6.87 -3.32
CA THR A 120 7.81 -6.54 -2.76
C THR A 120 8.87 -7.57 -3.14
N THR A 121 10.11 -7.14 -3.36
CA THR A 121 11.27 -8.04 -3.54
C THR A 121 12.01 -8.24 -2.22
N GLU A 122 12.93 -9.21 -2.17
CA GLU A 122 13.82 -9.43 -1.01
C GLU A 122 14.66 -8.19 -0.68
N GLU A 123 15.08 -7.44 -1.71
CA GLU A 123 15.83 -6.19 -1.55
C GLU A 123 14.94 -5.00 -1.13
N GLY A 124 13.65 -5.25 -0.89
CA GLY A 124 12.68 -4.26 -0.47
C GLY A 124 12.25 -3.32 -1.58
N LYS A 125 12.37 -3.69 -2.87
CA LYS A 125 11.76 -2.92 -3.96
C LYS A 125 10.25 -3.15 -3.99
N VAL A 126 9.49 -2.10 -4.25
CA VAL A 126 8.02 -2.11 -4.26
C VAL A 126 7.53 -1.77 -5.66
N ALA A 127 6.54 -2.52 -6.15
CA ALA A 127 5.74 -2.16 -7.30
C ALA A 127 4.25 -2.27 -6.95
N GLY A 128 3.52 -1.19 -7.15
CA GLY A 128 2.11 -1.07 -6.74
C GLY A 128 1.20 -0.66 -7.90
N LYS A 129 0.00 -1.22 -7.94
CA LYS A 129 -1.12 -0.76 -8.77
C LYS A 129 -2.39 -0.72 -7.95
N VAL A 130 -3.20 0.31 -8.17
CA VAL A 130 -4.52 0.47 -7.56
C VAL A 130 -5.56 0.66 -8.64
N PHE A 131 -6.64 -0.10 -8.55
CA PHE A 131 -7.79 -0.04 -9.45
C PHE A 131 -9.03 0.33 -8.66
N GLU A 132 -9.97 1.00 -9.31
CA GLU A 132 -11.27 1.27 -8.70
C GLU A 132 -12.08 -0.04 -8.58
N TRP A 133 -12.79 -0.21 -7.47
CA TRP A 133 -13.79 -1.27 -7.33
C TRP A 133 -15.17 -0.78 -7.79
N LYS A 134 -15.80 -1.52 -8.71
CA LYS A 134 -17.16 -1.27 -9.25
C LYS A 134 -18.20 -2.30 -8.82
#